data_AF-A0A7V3KZ50-F1
#
_entry.id   AF-A0A7V3KZ50-F1
#
_cell.length_a   1.000
_cell.length_b   1.000
_cell.length_c   1.000
_cell.angle_alpha   90.00
_cell.angle_beta   90.00
_cell.angle_gamma   90.00
#
_symmetry.space_group_name_H-M   'P 1'
#
loop_
_entity.id
_entity.type
_entity.pdbx_description
1 polymer ?
#
loop_
_entity_poly.entity_id
_entity_poly.type
_entity_poly.pdbx_seq_one_letter_code
_entity_poly.pdbx_strand_id
1 'polypeptide(L)'
;GFATFALCPDCGYSFKCPNCRVSLIYHLSEKSFRCHYCDYALVAPSSCPRCSSPRLLLLGTGTQRLEEEIKKEFPGALVGRLDRDTAGRQKSFQIMNQVRRGEINLLVGTQMITKGHDLPKVTLVGVLAADLSLNVPDFRASERTFQLLTQVAGRAGRGELPGKVIIQTYNPDHYSLAFAQNHDFIGFYKQEISFRKEMGYPPFKRLIHLRWEGNSLEKVQKFAQNLHALIIAVRKVNPKYAEQIEVLGPAPAPLSYLRGKHRYHILLKGQNWSRLHNFSQEVLQQQEKISIPGVRLIVDVDPINML
;
A
#
# COMPACT_ATOMS: atom_id res chain seq x y z
N GLY A 1 -11.79 -3.07 1.66
CA GLY A 1 -11.02 -4.19 1.12
C GLY A 1 -9.77 -4.43 1.92
N PHE A 2 -9.87 -5.19 3.01
CA PHE A 2 -8.81 -6.15 3.26
C PHE A 2 -9.22 -7.44 2.60
N ALA A 3 -8.21 -8.11 2.10
CA ALA A 3 -8.35 -8.95 0.96
C ALA A 3 -8.22 -10.39 1.48
N THR A 4 -9.35 -11.08 1.58
CA THR A 4 -9.37 -12.46 2.07
C THR A 4 -8.70 -13.34 1.04
N PHE A 5 -7.46 -13.77 1.25
CA PHE A 5 -6.82 -14.74 0.37
C PHE A 5 -7.15 -16.15 0.86
N ALA A 6 -7.27 -17.10 -0.06
CA ALA A 6 -7.48 -18.49 0.31
C ALA A 6 -6.16 -19.25 0.40
N LEU A 7 -6.06 -20.08 1.44
CA LEU A 7 -4.96 -21.00 1.71
C LEU A 7 -5.55 -22.40 1.95
N CYS A 8 -4.95 -23.44 1.37
CA CYS A 8 -5.23 -24.82 1.78
C CYS A 8 -4.47 -25.12 3.07
N PRO A 9 -5.12 -25.45 4.20
CA PRO A 9 -4.43 -25.77 5.44
C PRO A 9 -3.64 -27.09 5.33
N ASP A 10 -4.08 -28.00 4.46
CA ASP A 10 -3.46 -29.34 4.33
C ASP A 10 -2.14 -29.36 3.54
N CYS A 11 -1.94 -28.44 2.60
CA CYS A 11 -0.73 -28.45 1.75
C CYS A 11 -0.11 -27.05 1.55
N GLY A 12 -0.65 -26.03 2.23
CA GLY A 12 -0.17 -24.65 2.14
C GLY A 12 -0.38 -23.97 0.78
N TYR A 13 -1.18 -24.55 -0.12
CA TYR A 13 -1.41 -23.96 -1.44
C TYR A 13 -2.19 -22.64 -1.32
N SER A 14 -1.65 -21.56 -1.89
CA SER A 14 -2.31 -20.25 -2.00
C SER A 14 -2.67 -19.96 -3.45
N PHE A 15 -3.87 -19.44 -3.71
CA PHE A 15 -4.28 -19.01 -5.04
C PHE A 15 -3.55 -17.73 -5.44
N LYS A 16 -2.80 -17.76 -6.54
CA LYS A 16 -2.01 -16.61 -7.02
C LYS A 16 -2.48 -16.18 -8.41
N CYS A 17 -2.41 -14.88 -8.66
CA CYS A 17 -2.72 -14.32 -9.96
C CYS A 17 -1.63 -14.74 -10.96
N PRO A 18 -1.96 -15.32 -12.13
CA PRO A 18 -0.95 -15.65 -13.15
C PRO A 18 -0.29 -14.39 -13.72
N ASN A 19 -0.99 -13.24 -13.69
CA ASN A 19 -0.53 -11.98 -14.25
C ASN A 19 0.24 -11.12 -13.24
N CYS A 20 0.08 -11.34 -11.93
CA CYS A 20 0.69 -10.48 -10.92
C CYS A 20 1.49 -11.25 -9.86
N ARG A 21 1.39 -12.60 -9.83
CA ARG A 21 2.03 -13.49 -8.85
C ARG A 21 1.75 -13.17 -7.37
N VAL A 22 0.90 -12.18 -7.10
CA VAL A 22 0.30 -11.87 -5.81
C VAL A 22 -0.86 -12.83 -5.52
N SER A 23 -1.19 -12.98 -4.24
CA SER A 23 -2.36 -13.75 -3.81
C SER A 23 -3.65 -13.16 -4.39
N LEU A 24 -4.52 -14.02 -4.90
CA LEU A 24 -5.87 -13.66 -5.31
C LEU A 24 -6.76 -13.49 -4.09
N ILE A 25 -7.77 -12.64 -4.26
CA ILE A 25 -8.69 -12.24 -3.20
C ILE A 25 -10.03 -12.87 -3.45
N TYR A 26 -10.55 -13.55 -2.45
CA TYR A 26 -11.82 -14.24 -2.50
C TYR A 26 -12.98 -13.27 -2.28
N HIS A 27 -13.86 -13.19 -3.26
CA HIS A 27 -15.12 -12.45 -3.22
C HIS A 27 -16.26 -13.44 -2.95
N LEU A 28 -16.75 -13.45 -1.71
CA LEU A 28 -17.78 -14.40 -1.26
C LEU A 28 -19.09 -14.26 -2.04
N SER A 29 -19.51 -13.03 -2.36
CA SER A 29 -20.77 -12.75 -3.08
C SER A 29 -20.80 -13.35 -4.49
N GLU A 30 -19.63 -13.44 -5.13
CA GLU A 30 -19.48 -13.95 -6.48
C GLU A 30 -18.88 -15.36 -6.51
N LYS A 31 -18.51 -15.90 -5.33
CA LYS A 31 -17.74 -17.13 -5.16
C LYS A 31 -16.54 -17.20 -6.12
N SER A 32 -15.81 -16.09 -6.24
CA SER A 32 -14.73 -15.93 -7.21
C SER A 32 -13.45 -15.38 -6.55
N PHE A 33 -12.31 -15.75 -7.10
CA PHE A 33 -11.00 -15.17 -6.79
C PHE A 33 -10.70 -14.05 -7.77
N ARG A 34 -10.35 -12.85 -7.29
CA ARG A 34 -9.97 -11.70 -8.13
C ARG A 34 -8.62 -11.11 -7.74
N CYS A 35 -7.90 -10.60 -8.73
CA CYS A 35 -6.70 -9.80 -8.54
C CYS A 35 -7.05 -8.32 -8.58
N HIS A 36 -6.84 -7.56 -7.50
CA HIS A 36 -7.10 -6.11 -7.49
C HIS A 36 -6.14 -5.28 -8.36
N TYR A 37 -5.04 -5.89 -8.81
CA TYR A 37 -4.08 -5.17 -9.64
C TYR A 37 -4.39 -5.27 -11.13
N CYS A 38 -4.97 -6.37 -11.60
CA CYS A 38 -5.18 -6.61 -13.03
C CYS A 38 -6.58 -7.15 -13.38
N ASP A 39 -7.49 -7.19 -12.40
CA ASP A 39 -8.87 -7.64 -12.53
C ASP A 39 -9.03 -9.09 -13.03
N TYR A 40 -7.95 -9.88 -13.02
CA TYR A 40 -8.01 -11.31 -13.33
C TYR A 40 -8.94 -12.00 -12.34
N ALA A 41 -9.93 -12.73 -12.85
CA ALA A 41 -10.91 -13.47 -12.08
C ALA A 41 -10.82 -14.97 -12.37
N LEU A 42 -11.04 -15.77 -11.33
CA LEU A 42 -11.10 -17.22 -11.38
C LEU A 42 -12.30 -17.67 -10.54
N VAL A 43 -13.16 -18.55 -11.06
CA VAL A 43 -14.22 -19.16 -10.24
C VAL A 43 -13.57 -20.01 -9.15
N ALA A 44 -13.98 -19.84 -7.90
CA ALA A 44 -13.33 -20.56 -6.81
C ALA A 44 -13.66 -22.06 -6.86
N PRO A 45 -12.66 -22.95 -6.94
CA PRO A 45 -12.91 -24.39 -6.91
C PRO A 45 -13.41 -24.82 -5.54
N SER A 46 -14.16 -25.93 -5.51
CA SER A 46 -14.64 -26.57 -4.29
C SER A 46 -13.55 -27.31 -3.51
N SER A 47 -12.39 -27.55 -4.13
CA SER A 47 -11.25 -28.24 -3.53
C SER A 47 -9.92 -27.61 -3.95
N CYS A 48 -8.88 -27.91 -3.17
CA CYS A 48 -7.52 -27.50 -3.45
C CYS A 48 -7.02 -28.16 -4.75
N PRO A 49 -6.54 -27.41 -5.75
CA PRO A 49 -6.04 -27.99 -7.00
C PRO A 49 -4.73 -28.77 -6.84
N ARG A 50 -4.05 -28.66 -5.68
CA ARG A 50 -2.76 -29.32 -5.41
C ARG A 50 -2.90 -30.65 -4.67
N CYS A 51 -3.79 -30.74 -3.68
CA CYS A 51 -3.93 -31.92 -2.82
C CYS A 51 -5.35 -32.48 -2.77
N SER A 52 -6.27 -31.90 -3.55
CA SER A 52 -7.70 -32.27 -3.61
C SER A 52 -8.46 -32.14 -2.29
N SER A 53 -7.85 -31.58 -1.23
CA SER A 53 -8.55 -31.30 0.01
C SER A 53 -9.75 -30.39 -0.24
N PRO A 54 -10.94 -30.69 0.32
CA PRO A 54 -12.09 -29.80 0.26
C PRO A 54 -11.94 -28.58 1.17
N ARG A 55 -10.89 -28.55 2.01
CA ARG A 55 -10.69 -27.49 3.00
C ARG A 55 -9.91 -26.34 2.37
N LEU A 56 -10.58 -25.20 2.20
CA LEU A 56 -9.95 -23.92 1.86
C LEU A 56 -10.18 -22.94 3.01
N LEU A 57 -9.09 -22.55 3.67
CA LEU A 57 -9.11 -21.55 4.72
C LEU A 57 -9.03 -20.16 4.10
N LEU A 58 -10.04 -19.35 4.36
CA LEU A 58 -10.06 -17.95 3.99
C LEU A 58 -9.34 -17.14 5.08
N LEU A 59 -8.18 -16.59 4.73
CA LEU A 59 -7.34 -15.79 5.61
C LEU A 59 -7.40 -14.33 5.21
N GLY A 60 -7.82 -13.50 6.15
CA GLY A 60 -7.94 -12.06 5.97
C GLY A 60 -9.09 -11.49 6.77
N THR A 61 -8.85 -10.37 7.43
CA THR A 61 -9.84 -9.54 8.11
C THR A 61 -10.49 -8.61 7.10
N GLY A 62 -11.10 -9.19 6.06
CA GLY A 62 -11.88 -8.41 5.11
C GLY A 62 -13.04 -7.71 5.81
N THR A 63 -13.35 -6.49 5.39
CA THR A 63 -14.51 -5.71 5.84
C THR A 63 -15.82 -6.48 5.69
N GLN A 64 -15.90 -7.42 4.74
CA GLN A 64 -17.02 -8.33 4.58
C GLN A 64 -17.08 -9.42 5.65
N ARG A 65 -15.96 -10.09 5.94
CA ARG A 65 -15.91 -11.08 7.02
C ARG A 65 -16.18 -10.43 8.36
N LEU A 66 -15.64 -9.22 8.56
CA LEU A 66 -15.93 -8.44 9.76
C LEU A 66 -17.41 -8.11 9.88
N GLU A 67 -18.07 -7.71 8.78
CA GLU A 67 -19.52 -7.51 8.75
C GLU A 67 -20.28 -8.79 9.13
N GLU A 68 -19.89 -9.95 8.60
CA GLU A 68 -20.51 -11.24 8.90
C GLU A 68 -20.32 -11.65 10.37
N GLU A 69 -19.11 -11.54 10.93
CA GLU A 69 -18.88 -11.85 12.35
C GLU A 69 -19.60 -10.87 13.26
N ILE A 70 -19.63 -9.57 12.92
CA ILE A 70 -20.39 -8.58 13.69
C ILE A 70 -21.88 -8.90 13.70
N LYS A 71 -22.46 -9.31 12.57
CA LYS A 71 -23.88 -9.69 12.51
C LYS A 71 -24.19 -10.94 13.34
N LYS A 72 -23.24 -11.87 13.48
CA LYS A 72 -23.40 -13.05 14.34
C LYS A 72 -23.29 -12.69 15.82
N GLU A 73 -22.26 -11.95 16.21
CA GLU A 73 -21.99 -11.56 17.61
C GLU A 73 -22.99 -10.50 18.10
N PHE A 74 -23.46 -9.63 17.21
CA PHE A 74 -24.42 -8.57 17.50
C PHE A 74 -25.63 -8.64 16.55
N PRO A 75 -26.58 -9.55 16.77
CA PRO A 75 -27.74 -9.73 15.88
C PRO A 75 -28.62 -8.48 15.71
N GLY A 76 -28.61 -7.56 16.68
CA GLY A 76 -29.32 -6.28 16.63
C GLY A 76 -28.54 -5.13 15.97
N ALA A 77 -27.31 -5.36 15.50
CA ALA A 77 -26.51 -4.31 14.87
C ALA A 77 -26.99 -4.01 13.44
N LEU A 78 -27.24 -2.73 13.16
CA LEU A 78 -27.53 -2.22 11.84
C LEU A 78 -26.21 -1.83 11.20
N VAL A 79 -25.64 -2.76 10.43
CA VAL A 79 -24.29 -2.65 9.86
C VAL A 79 -24.32 -2.09 8.44
N GLY A 80 -23.55 -1.02 8.21
CA GLY A 80 -23.23 -0.49 6.89
C GLY A 80 -21.81 -0.84 6.48
N ARG A 81 -21.56 -1.12 5.18
CA ARG A 81 -20.22 -1.36 4.63
C ARG A 81 -19.82 -0.32 3.58
N LEU A 82 -18.67 0.31 3.76
CA LEU A 82 -18.08 1.29 2.84
C LEU A 82 -16.65 0.90 2.43
N ASP A 83 -16.51 0.32 1.24
CA ASP A 83 -15.22 -0.02 0.65
C ASP A 83 -15.01 0.63 -0.70
N ARG A 84 -13.74 0.92 -1.01
CA ARG A 84 -13.29 1.47 -2.31
C ARG A 84 -13.73 0.63 -3.51
N ASP A 85 -13.84 -0.68 -3.34
CA ASP A 85 -14.16 -1.62 -4.42
C ASP A 85 -15.67 -1.84 -4.63
N THR A 86 -16.52 -1.49 -3.66
CA THR A 86 -17.96 -1.83 -3.69
C THR A 86 -18.90 -0.63 -3.60
N ALA A 87 -18.40 0.55 -3.25
CA ALA A 87 -19.22 1.73 -3.05
C ALA A 87 -19.08 2.72 -4.22
N GLY A 88 -20.06 2.71 -5.13
CA GLY A 88 -20.27 3.83 -6.05
C GLY A 88 -20.57 5.12 -5.27
N ARG A 89 -20.37 6.29 -5.89
CA ARG A 89 -20.54 7.61 -5.25
C ARG A 89 -21.91 7.79 -4.59
N GLN A 90 -22.97 7.31 -5.25
CA GLN A 90 -24.35 7.40 -4.76
C GLN A 90 -24.61 6.49 -3.55
N LYS A 91 -24.17 5.23 -3.63
CA LYS A 91 -24.29 4.26 -2.52
C LYS A 91 -23.52 4.72 -1.28
N SER A 92 -22.32 5.28 -1.50
CA SER A 92 -21.51 5.85 -0.41
C SER A 92 -22.26 6.97 0.33
N PHE A 93 -22.85 7.89 -0.42
CA PHE A 93 -23.60 9.01 0.13
C PHE A 93 -24.85 8.55 0.92
N GLN A 94 -25.58 7.56 0.40
CA GLN A 94 -26.74 6.99 1.08
C GLN A 94 -26.37 6.38 2.43
N ILE A 95 -25.38 5.49 2.48
CA ILE A 95 -24.94 4.85 3.72
C ILE A 95 -24.51 5.90 4.76
N MET A 96 -23.77 6.93 4.33
CA MET A 96 -23.35 8.00 5.24
C MET A 96 -24.52 8.80 5.82
N ASN A 97 -25.58 9.04 5.04
CA ASN A 97 -26.80 9.67 5.55
C ASN A 97 -27.56 8.77 6.53
N GLN A 98 -27.60 7.46 6.27
CA GLN A 98 -28.21 6.49 7.20
C GLN A 98 -27.47 6.48 8.55
N VAL A 99 -26.14 6.51 8.55
CA VAL A 99 -25.33 6.62 9.78
C VAL A 99 -25.63 7.93 10.51
N ARG A 100 -25.72 9.06 9.81
CA ARG A 100 -26.06 10.36 10.43
C ARG A 100 -27.43 10.36 11.09
N ARG A 101 -28.44 9.75 10.44
CA ARG A 101 -29.79 9.61 10.99
C ARG A 101 -29.86 8.60 12.14
N GLY A 102 -28.87 7.71 12.27
CA GLY A 102 -28.84 6.64 13.27
C GLY A 102 -29.54 5.37 12.82
N GLU A 103 -29.87 5.26 11.53
CA GLU A 103 -30.42 4.05 10.90
C GLU A 103 -29.35 2.96 10.73
N ILE A 104 -28.07 3.35 10.77
CA ILE A 104 -26.91 2.45 10.84
C ILE A 104 -26.16 2.83 12.10
N ASN A 105 -25.98 1.87 13.00
CA ASN A 105 -25.27 2.07 14.27
C ASN A 105 -23.83 1.50 14.24
N LEU A 106 -23.48 0.73 13.22
CA LEU A 106 -22.13 0.23 13.02
C LEU A 106 -21.70 0.38 11.56
N LEU A 107 -20.56 1.04 11.33
CA LEU A 107 -20.01 1.24 10.00
C LEU A 107 -18.67 0.51 9.88
N VAL A 108 -18.58 -0.41 8.91
CA VAL A 108 -17.36 -1.13 8.56
C VAL A 108 -16.82 -0.60 7.23
N GLY A 109 -15.51 -0.38 7.15
CA GLY A 109 -14.92 0.02 5.87
C GLY A 109 -13.44 0.33 5.93
N THR A 110 -12.95 0.85 4.81
CA THR A 110 -11.53 1.22 4.64
C THR A 110 -11.33 2.74 4.74
N GLN A 111 -10.16 3.23 4.32
CA GLN A 111 -9.75 4.64 4.31
C GLN A 111 -10.78 5.64 3.72
N MET A 112 -11.83 5.17 3.02
CA MET A 112 -12.92 6.03 2.57
C MET A 112 -13.76 6.60 3.72
N ILE A 113 -13.90 5.89 4.84
CA ILE A 113 -14.68 6.35 6.00
C ILE A 113 -14.06 7.62 6.62
N THR A 114 -12.76 7.83 6.43
CA THR A 114 -12.01 8.88 7.12
C THR A 114 -12.11 10.26 6.46
N LYS A 115 -12.69 10.36 5.25
CA LYS A 115 -12.74 11.61 4.46
C LYS A 115 -14.04 12.39 4.64
N GLY A 116 -13.94 13.69 4.94
CA GLY A 116 -14.94 14.72 4.61
C GLY A 116 -16.34 14.65 5.24
N HIS A 117 -16.65 13.65 6.07
CA HIS A 117 -17.99 13.47 6.62
C HIS A 117 -18.01 13.63 8.13
N ASP A 118 -18.77 14.62 8.60
CA ASP A 118 -19.09 14.74 10.02
C ASP A 118 -20.13 13.70 10.44
N LEU A 119 -19.84 12.99 11.54
CA LEU A 119 -20.60 11.87 12.08
C LEU A 119 -20.73 12.06 13.61
N PRO A 120 -21.58 12.99 14.08
CA PRO A 120 -21.59 13.43 15.48
C PRO A 120 -21.98 12.34 16.48
N LYS A 121 -22.68 11.29 16.03
CA LYS A 121 -23.09 10.15 16.87
C LYS A 121 -22.03 9.04 16.99
N VAL A 122 -20.89 9.17 16.32
CA VAL A 122 -19.83 8.16 16.39
C VAL A 122 -18.99 8.38 17.64
N THR A 123 -19.15 7.48 18.61
CA THR A 123 -18.45 7.51 19.90
C THR A 123 -17.40 6.41 20.04
N LEU A 124 -17.39 5.40 19.17
CA LEU A 124 -16.41 4.32 19.18
C LEU A 124 -15.82 4.13 17.79
N VAL A 125 -14.49 4.05 17.72
CA VAL A 125 -13.79 3.66 16.49
C VAL A 125 -12.79 2.55 16.76
N GLY A 126 -12.90 1.46 15.99
CA GLY A 126 -11.94 0.37 15.98
C GLY A 126 -11.06 0.42 14.74
N VAL A 127 -9.74 0.46 14.91
CA VAL A 127 -8.76 0.27 13.83
C VAL A 127 -8.21 -1.14 13.93
N LEU A 128 -8.46 -1.94 12.91
CA LEU A 128 -7.96 -3.32 12.85
C LEU A 128 -6.65 -3.39 12.08
N ALA A 129 -5.71 -4.21 12.58
CA ALA A 129 -4.44 -4.55 11.94
C ALA A 129 -3.64 -3.32 11.43
N ALA A 130 -3.33 -2.38 12.33
CA ALA A 130 -2.53 -1.19 12.00
C ALA A 130 -1.17 -1.54 11.36
N ASP A 131 -0.63 -2.72 11.68
CA ASP A 131 0.63 -3.27 11.17
C ASP A 131 0.67 -3.38 9.65
N LEU A 132 -0.47 -3.57 8.99
CA LEU A 132 -0.53 -3.70 7.54
C LEU A 132 -0.05 -2.44 6.83
N SER A 133 -0.33 -1.27 7.42
CA SER A 133 0.13 0.02 6.89
C SER A 133 1.60 0.31 7.22
N LEU A 134 2.09 -0.16 8.37
CA LEU A 134 3.47 0.00 8.82
C LEU A 134 4.45 -0.87 8.02
N ASN A 135 4.03 -2.07 7.61
CA ASN A 135 4.88 -3.03 6.91
C ASN A 135 4.88 -2.87 5.38
N VAL A 136 4.32 -1.78 4.86
CA VAL A 136 4.46 -1.45 3.43
C VAL A 136 5.92 -1.03 3.18
N PRO A 137 6.59 -1.57 2.14
CA PRO A 137 7.97 -1.20 1.79
C PRO A 137 8.05 0.19 1.13
N ASP A 138 7.65 1.21 1.88
CA ASP A 138 7.62 2.62 1.53
C ASP A 138 8.16 3.41 2.73
N PHE A 139 9.09 4.33 2.50
CA PHE A 139 9.69 5.14 3.57
C PHE A 139 8.67 6.04 4.29
N ARG A 140 7.49 6.27 3.69
CA ARG A 140 6.38 7.04 4.27
C ARG A 140 5.36 6.17 5.00
N ALA A 141 5.62 4.87 5.20
CA ALA A 141 4.67 3.96 5.85
C ALA A 141 4.25 4.49 7.23
N SER A 142 5.24 4.78 8.09
CA SER A 142 5.05 5.36 9.43
C SER A 142 4.25 6.66 9.44
N GLU A 143 4.57 7.59 8.54
CA GLU A 143 3.85 8.86 8.35
C GLU A 143 2.38 8.61 8.00
N ARG A 144 2.12 7.74 7.02
CA ARG A 144 0.76 7.42 6.59
C ARG A 144 -0.03 6.73 7.68
N THR A 145 0.57 5.79 8.42
CA THR A 145 -0.06 5.14 9.56
C THR A 145 -0.44 6.17 10.62
N PHE A 146 0.47 7.06 11.01
CA PHE A 146 0.18 8.11 11.99
C PHE A 146 -0.96 9.03 11.52
N GLN A 147 -0.92 9.48 10.27
CA GLN A 147 -1.97 10.32 9.67
C GLN A 147 -3.34 9.62 9.68
N LEU A 148 -3.38 8.35 9.29
CA LEU A 148 -4.60 7.56 9.29
C LEU A 148 -5.17 7.40 10.70
N LEU A 149 -4.33 7.02 11.67
CA LEU A 149 -4.77 6.82 13.05
C LEU A 149 -5.26 8.10 13.69
N THR A 150 -4.54 9.20 13.50
CA THR A 150 -4.94 10.51 14.04
C THR A 150 -6.24 11.00 13.39
N GLN A 151 -6.40 10.79 12.07
CA GLN A 151 -7.63 11.15 11.36
C GLN A 151 -8.82 10.31 11.82
N VAL A 152 -8.60 9.02 12.03
CA VAL A 152 -9.62 8.08 12.50
C VAL A 152 -10.01 8.37 13.94
N ALA A 153 -9.02 8.61 14.81
CA ALA A 153 -9.25 8.98 16.20
C ALA A 153 -10.05 10.27 16.31
N GLY A 154 -9.73 11.26 15.48
CA GLY A 154 -10.48 12.49 15.39
C GLY A 154 -11.90 12.35 14.82
N ARG A 155 -12.40 11.16 14.48
CA ARG A 155 -13.82 10.92 14.11
C ARG A 155 -14.69 10.55 15.32
N ALA A 156 -14.09 9.96 16.35
CA ALA A 156 -14.81 9.67 17.58
C ALA A 156 -14.95 10.94 18.43
N GLY A 157 -16.13 11.17 19.00
CA GLY A 157 -16.32 12.20 20.02
C GLY A 157 -16.19 13.65 19.55
N ARG A 158 -16.66 13.95 18.32
CA ARG A 158 -16.79 15.34 17.82
C ARG A 158 -18.00 16.10 18.37
N GLY A 159 -18.95 15.40 18.99
CA GLY A 159 -20.11 15.98 19.66
C GLY A 159 -19.87 16.14 21.16
N GLU A 160 -20.95 16.21 21.94
CA GLU A 160 -20.88 16.29 23.41
C GLU A 160 -20.51 14.94 24.08
N LEU A 161 -20.59 13.84 23.33
CA LEU A 161 -20.31 12.51 23.84
C LEU A 161 -18.82 12.17 23.72
N PRO A 162 -18.19 11.63 24.78
CA PRO A 162 -16.79 11.23 24.74
C PRO A 162 -16.58 10.11 23.71
N GLY A 163 -15.51 10.24 22.93
CA GLY A 163 -15.06 9.25 21.97
C GLY A 163 -14.09 8.24 22.57
N LYS A 164 -14.15 6.98 22.14
CA LYS A 164 -13.17 5.94 22.43
C LYS A 164 -12.60 5.41 21.12
N VAL A 165 -11.28 5.20 21.10
CA VAL A 165 -10.57 4.64 19.95
C VAL A 165 -9.81 3.40 20.40
N ILE A 166 -9.98 2.31 19.66
CA ILE A 166 -9.29 1.03 19.94
C ILE A 166 -8.45 0.69 18.71
N ILE A 167 -7.15 0.54 18.90
CA ILE A 167 -6.21 0.18 17.83
C ILE A 167 -5.73 -1.25 18.08
N GLN A 168 -5.95 -2.14 17.13
CA GLN A 168 -5.41 -3.49 17.14
C GLN A 168 -4.10 -3.51 16.33
N THR A 169 -3.03 -3.94 16.99
CA THR A 169 -1.69 -4.05 16.41
C THR A 169 -0.92 -5.20 17.07
N TYR A 170 0.01 -5.79 16.34
CA TYR A 170 1.00 -6.71 16.88
C TYR A 170 2.25 -5.98 17.41
N ASN A 171 2.45 -4.71 17.03
CA ASN A 171 3.61 -3.90 17.39
C ASN A 171 3.21 -2.64 18.18
N PRO A 172 2.64 -2.77 19.40
CA PRO A 172 2.12 -1.63 20.17
C PRO A 172 3.18 -0.57 20.48
N ASP A 173 4.45 -0.97 20.62
CA ASP A 173 5.57 -0.08 20.93
C ASP A 173 6.10 0.72 19.74
N HIS A 174 5.55 0.52 18.54
CA HIS A 174 5.97 1.29 17.37
C HIS A 174 5.67 2.77 17.57
N TYR A 175 6.68 3.65 17.40
CA TYR A 175 6.57 5.08 17.71
C TYR A 175 5.38 5.78 17.04
N SER A 176 5.05 5.46 15.78
CA SER A 176 3.86 5.99 15.11
C SER A 176 2.55 5.71 15.86
N LEU A 177 2.45 4.57 16.55
CA LEU A 177 1.26 4.19 17.32
C LEU A 177 1.28 4.88 18.70
N ALA A 178 2.42 4.87 19.37
CA ALA A 178 2.59 5.51 20.68
C ALA A 178 2.28 7.02 20.63
N PHE A 179 2.77 7.73 19.61
CA PHE A 179 2.42 9.14 19.44
C PHE A 179 0.98 9.35 18.96
N ALA A 180 0.44 8.46 18.12
CA ALA A 180 -0.96 8.56 17.69
C ALA A 180 -1.95 8.40 18.86
N GLN A 181 -1.64 7.52 19.82
CA GLN A 181 -2.45 7.34 21.03
C GLN A 181 -2.65 8.65 21.81
N ASN A 182 -1.60 9.48 21.88
CA ASN A 182 -1.61 10.75 22.62
C ASN A 182 -1.89 11.97 21.74
N HIS A 183 -2.23 11.77 20.46
CA HIS A 183 -2.35 12.85 19.46
C HIS A 183 -1.10 13.75 19.37
N ASP A 184 0.07 13.23 19.71
CA ASP A 184 1.31 14.00 19.77
C ASP A 184 1.99 14.08 18.40
N PHE A 185 1.47 14.99 17.58
CA PHE A 185 2.05 15.29 16.27
C PHE A 185 3.50 15.81 16.37
N ILE A 186 3.81 16.62 17.39
CA ILE A 186 5.12 17.27 17.50
C ILE A 186 6.19 16.23 17.87
N GLY A 187 5.91 15.33 18.81
CA GLY A 187 6.77 14.21 19.16
C GLY A 187 6.97 13.27 17.98
N PHE A 188 5.87 12.88 17.30
CA PHE A 188 5.95 12.09 16.08
C PHE A 188 6.85 12.74 15.03
N TYR A 189 6.64 14.02 14.73
CA TYR A 189 7.41 14.75 13.72
C TYR A 189 8.90 14.78 14.07
N LYS A 190 9.25 15.07 15.33
CA LYS A 190 10.66 15.14 15.77
C LYS A 190 11.39 13.81 15.58
N GLN A 191 10.72 12.69 15.85
CA GLN A 191 11.32 11.36 15.70
C GLN A 191 11.33 10.89 14.23
N GLU A 192 10.24 11.09 13.49
CA GLU A 192 10.17 10.76 12.06
C GLU A 192 11.22 11.54 11.26
N ILE A 193 11.36 12.84 11.54
CA ILE A 193 12.26 13.72 10.79
C ILE A 193 13.74 13.39 11.07
N SER A 194 14.10 12.90 12.27
CA SER A 194 15.47 12.46 12.55
C SER A 194 15.83 11.21 11.73
N PHE A 195 14.94 10.22 11.68
CA PHE A 195 15.15 9.02 10.86
C PHE A 195 15.27 9.36 9.36
N ARG A 196 14.46 10.29 8.85
CA ARG A 196 14.59 10.73 7.46
C ARG A 196 15.89 11.45 7.18
N LYS A 197 16.41 12.21 8.14
CA LYS A 197 17.71 12.88 8.02
C LYS A 197 18.83 11.86 7.95
N GLU A 198 18.85 10.89 8.86
CA GLU A 198 19.85 9.83 8.94
C GLU A 198 19.85 8.95 7.69
N MET A 199 18.67 8.54 7.23
CA MET A 199 18.51 7.65 6.06
C MET A 199 18.51 8.40 4.70
N GLY A 200 18.65 9.73 4.73
CA GLY A 200 18.68 10.57 3.53
C GLY A 200 17.40 10.51 2.70
N TYR A 201 16.24 10.62 3.34
CA TYR A 201 14.93 10.69 2.68
C TYR A 201 14.36 12.13 2.68
N PRO A 202 13.36 12.42 1.83
CA PRO A 202 12.67 13.71 1.82
C PRO A 202 12.16 14.11 3.20
N PRO A 203 12.38 15.35 3.65
CA PRO A 203 12.75 16.51 2.83
C PRO A 203 14.26 16.78 2.69
N PHE A 204 15.15 15.97 3.28
CA PHE A 204 16.60 16.26 3.30
C PHE A 204 17.34 15.90 2.02
N LYS A 205 16.84 14.92 1.27
CA LYS A 205 17.29 14.59 -0.08
C LYS A 205 16.08 14.53 -1.01
N ARG A 206 16.31 14.83 -2.28
CA ARG A 206 15.38 14.62 -3.38
C ARG A 206 15.57 13.22 -3.95
N LEU A 207 14.49 12.69 -4.51
CA LEU A 207 14.45 11.32 -5.01
C LEU A 207 14.07 11.34 -6.50
N ILE A 208 14.75 10.52 -7.29
CA ILE A 208 14.29 10.17 -8.63
C ILE A 208 14.20 8.65 -8.71
N HIS A 209 13.01 8.14 -8.97
CA HIS A 209 12.74 6.70 -9.07
C HIS A 209 12.67 6.31 -10.53
N LEU A 210 13.70 5.58 -10.97
CA LEU A 210 13.78 4.99 -12.31
C LEU A 210 13.19 3.59 -12.23
N ARG A 211 12.00 3.38 -12.80
CA ARG A 211 11.32 2.08 -12.82
C ARG A 211 11.17 1.60 -14.24
N TRP A 212 11.47 0.33 -14.50
CA TRP A 212 11.21 -0.26 -15.81
C TRP A 212 10.45 -1.56 -15.71
N GLU A 213 9.72 -1.86 -16.77
CA GLU A 213 8.85 -3.02 -16.85
C GLU A 213 8.84 -3.65 -18.24
N GLY A 214 8.70 -4.98 -18.30
CA GLY A 214 8.63 -5.72 -19.56
C GLY A 214 8.16 -7.16 -19.37
N ASN A 215 7.73 -7.81 -20.46
CA ASN A 215 7.14 -9.16 -20.40
C ASN A 215 8.21 -10.25 -20.22
N SER A 216 9.45 -10.03 -20.66
CA SER A 216 10.57 -10.97 -20.52
C SER A 216 11.45 -10.57 -19.33
N LEU A 217 11.56 -11.46 -18.34
CA LEU A 217 12.44 -11.26 -17.19
C LEU A 217 13.90 -11.05 -17.61
N GLU A 218 14.39 -11.86 -18.56
CA GLU A 218 15.75 -11.77 -19.07
C GLU A 218 16.04 -10.39 -19.68
N LYS A 219 15.12 -9.88 -20.53
CA LYS A 219 15.24 -8.54 -21.11
C LYS A 219 15.22 -7.45 -20.05
N VAL A 220 14.36 -7.58 -19.05
CA VAL A 220 14.24 -6.62 -17.92
C VAL A 220 15.51 -6.60 -17.07
N GLN A 221 16.11 -7.76 -16.80
CA GLN A 221 17.38 -7.88 -16.06
C GLN A 221 18.57 -7.40 -16.88
N LYS A 222 18.60 -7.67 -18.18
CA LYS A 222 19.63 -7.13 -19.08
C LYS A 222 19.57 -5.61 -19.15
N PHE A 223 18.36 -5.03 -19.25
CA PHE A 223 18.18 -3.58 -19.18
C PHE A 223 18.63 -3.02 -17.82
N ALA A 224 18.38 -3.73 -16.72
CA ALA A 224 18.84 -3.36 -15.38
C ALA A 224 20.36 -3.21 -15.31
N GLN A 225 21.08 -4.21 -15.84
CA GLN A 225 22.54 -4.22 -15.87
C GLN A 225 23.09 -3.08 -16.75
N ASN A 226 22.53 -2.90 -17.95
CA ASN A 226 22.94 -1.84 -18.87
C ASN A 226 22.70 -0.44 -18.29
N LEU A 227 21.52 -0.23 -17.68
CA LEU A 227 21.17 1.05 -17.07
C LEU A 227 22.06 1.35 -15.86
N HIS A 228 22.32 0.36 -15.00
CA HIS A 228 23.23 0.53 -13.88
C HIS A 228 24.65 0.88 -14.36
N ALA A 229 25.18 0.16 -15.35
CA ALA A 229 26.49 0.46 -15.92
C ALA A 229 26.56 1.87 -16.51
N LEU A 230 25.51 2.32 -17.22
CA LEU A 230 25.40 3.68 -17.74
C LEU A 230 25.39 4.73 -16.61
N ILE A 231 24.59 4.53 -15.58
CA ILE A 231 24.51 5.43 -14.41
C ILE A 231 25.87 5.56 -13.73
N ILE A 232 26.59 4.45 -13.54
CA ILE A 232 27.94 4.45 -12.97
C ILE A 232 28.93 5.16 -13.89
N ALA A 233 28.84 4.97 -15.20
CA ALA A 233 29.70 5.66 -16.16
C ALA A 233 29.49 7.19 -16.12
N VAL A 234 28.25 7.66 -16.19
CA VAL A 234 27.90 9.09 -16.09
C VAL A 234 28.37 9.67 -14.74
N ARG A 235 28.21 8.90 -13.65
CA ARG A 235 28.63 9.33 -12.31
C ARG A 235 30.15 9.48 -12.20
N LYS A 236 30.94 8.69 -12.92
CA LYS A 236 32.41 8.76 -12.94
C LYS A 236 32.95 9.94 -13.75
N VAL A 237 32.24 10.37 -14.79
CA VAL A 237 32.69 11.46 -15.68
C VAL A 237 32.73 12.81 -14.95
N ASN A 238 31.86 13.02 -13.96
CA ASN A 238 31.81 14.26 -13.20
C ASN A 238 31.97 13.99 -11.69
N PRO A 239 33.10 14.38 -11.07
CA PRO A 239 33.36 14.18 -9.64
C PRO A 239 32.25 14.74 -8.73
N LYS A 240 31.57 15.81 -9.16
CA LYS A 240 30.47 16.42 -8.40
C LYS A 240 29.25 15.51 -8.28
N TYR A 241 29.03 14.58 -9.22
CA TYR A 241 27.97 13.57 -9.13
C TYR A 241 28.37 12.42 -8.21
N ALA A 242 29.65 12.01 -8.25
CA ALA A 242 30.16 10.91 -7.46
C ALA A 242 29.94 11.09 -5.95
N GLU A 243 30.16 12.29 -5.43
CA GLU A 243 30.07 12.58 -3.99
C GLU A 243 28.65 12.86 -3.50
N GLN A 244 27.73 13.25 -4.39
CA GLN A 244 26.46 13.86 -3.98
C GLN A 244 25.22 13.07 -4.41
N ILE A 245 25.38 12.12 -5.33
CA ILE A 245 24.29 11.29 -5.83
C ILE A 245 24.51 9.85 -5.39
N GLU A 246 23.58 9.37 -4.59
CA GLU A 246 23.49 7.99 -4.12
C GLU A 246 22.62 7.20 -5.09
N VAL A 247 23.06 6.00 -5.45
CA VAL A 247 22.36 5.10 -6.37
C VAL A 247 22.03 3.83 -5.60
N LEU A 248 20.74 3.53 -5.46
CA LEU A 248 20.25 2.31 -4.81
C LEU A 248 19.60 1.40 -5.84
N GLY A 249 20.02 0.14 -5.86
CA GLY A 249 19.64 -0.84 -6.87
C GLY A 249 20.72 -1.03 -7.95
N PRO A 250 20.40 -1.69 -9.07
CA PRO A 250 19.07 -2.14 -9.48
C PRO A 250 18.53 -3.24 -8.58
N ALA A 251 17.23 -3.17 -8.26
CA ALA A 251 16.54 -4.19 -7.46
C ALA A 251 15.17 -4.52 -8.07
N PRO A 252 14.59 -5.70 -7.78
CA PRO A 252 13.19 -5.96 -8.06
C PRO A 252 12.33 -4.91 -7.35
N ALA A 253 11.31 -4.38 -8.03
CA ALA A 253 10.37 -3.48 -7.37
C ALA A 253 9.54 -4.24 -6.31
N PRO A 254 8.99 -3.57 -5.27
CA PRO A 254 8.16 -4.21 -4.24
C PRO A 254 7.06 -5.12 -4.78
N LEU A 255 6.46 -4.75 -5.92
CA LEU A 255 5.65 -5.62 -6.76
C LEU A 255 6.44 -6.00 -8.01
N SER A 256 7.26 -7.04 -7.90
CA SER A 256 8.24 -7.44 -8.92
C SER A 256 7.60 -8.02 -10.19
N TYR A 257 6.32 -8.40 -10.15
CA TYR A 257 5.55 -8.83 -11.31
C TYR A 257 4.13 -8.27 -11.24
N LEU A 258 3.68 -7.60 -12.30
CA LEU A 258 2.38 -6.93 -12.32
C LEU A 258 1.82 -6.88 -13.74
N ARG A 259 0.56 -7.28 -13.93
CA ARG A 259 -0.13 -7.24 -15.24
C ARG A 259 0.69 -7.88 -16.37
N GLY A 260 1.32 -9.02 -16.10
CA GLY A 260 2.13 -9.78 -17.05
C GLY A 260 3.57 -9.27 -17.20
N LYS A 261 3.99 -8.24 -16.46
CA LYS A 261 5.28 -7.59 -16.61
C LYS A 261 6.16 -7.76 -15.39
N HIS A 262 7.42 -8.10 -15.62
CA HIS A 262 8.48 -8.02 -14.62
C HIS A 262 8.87 -6.57 -14.39
N ARG A 263 9.10 -6.18 -13.14
CA ARG A 263 9.37 -4.80 -12.72
C ARG A 263 10.64 -4.71 -11.88
N TYR A 264 11.51 -3.78 -12.26
CA TYR A 264 12.72 -3.44 -11.51
C TYR A 264 12.82 -1.93 -11.35
N HIS A 265 13.64 -1.49 -10.41
CA HIS A 265 13.90 -0.08 -10.20
C HIS A 265 15.34 0.24 -9.76
N ILE A 266 15.70 1.50 -9.93
CA ILE A 266 16.81 2.18 -9.26
C ILE A 266 16.24 3.43 -8.59
N LEU A 267 16.68 3.71 -7.37
CA LEU A 267 16.37 4.95 -6.68
C LEU A 267 17.63 5.81 -6.63
N LEU A 268 17.55 7.01 -7.19
CA LEU A 268 18.57 8.03 -7.11
C LEU A 268 18.24 8.99 -5.98
N LYS A 269 19.20 9.25 -5.08
CA LYS A 269 19.04 10.25 -4.01
C LYS A 269 20.09 11.34 -4.16
N GLY A 270 19.70 12.59 -4.02
CA GLY A 270 20.63 13.72 -4.06
C GLY A 270 20.14 14.89 -3.21
N GLN A 271 21.05 15.61 -2.57
CA GLN A 271 20.70 16.81 -1.79
C GLN A 271 20.36 18.00 -2.69
N ASN A 272 21.12 18.20 -3.77
CA ASN A 272 20.92 19.31 -4.69
C ASN A 272 20.02 18.88 -5.87
N TRP A 273 18.85 19.51 -5.98
CA TRP A 273 17.88 19.22 -7.03
C TRP A 273 18.44 19.42 -8.44
N SER A 274 19.09 20.55 -8.72
CA SER A 274 19.63 20.86 -10.05
C SER A 274 20.67 19.83 -10.50
N ARG A 275 21.55 19.39 -9.59
CA ARG A 275 22.54 18.36 -9.90
C ARG A 275 21.91 17.00 -10.14
N LEU A 276 20.96 16.60 -9.30
CA LEU A 276 20.24 15.33 -9.46
C LEU A 276 19.43 15.29 -10.76
N HIS A 277 18.82 16.43 -11.12
CA HIS A 277 18.10 16.60 -12.37
C HIS A 277 19.04 16.51 -13.58
N ASN A 278 20.14 17.27 -13.59
CA ASN A 278 21.12 17.24 -14.69
C ASN A 278 21.73 15.85 -14.87
N PHE A 279 22.12 15.20 -13.77
CA PHE A 279 22.61 13.82 -13.80
C PHE A 279 21.59 12.87 -14.43
N SER A 280 20.32 12.98 -14.04
CA SER A 280 19.25 12.14 -14.58
C SER A 280 19.00 12.44 -16.06
N GLN A 281 19.08 13.71 -16.49
CA GLN A 281 18.99 14.09 -17.91
C GLN A 281 20.14 13.48 -18.72
N GLU A 282 21.38 13.55 -18.23
CA GLU A 282 22.54 12.95 -18.92
C GLU A 282 22.40 11.43 -19.07
N VAL A 283 21.85 10.75 -18.06
CA VAL A 283 21.53 9.31 -18.14
C VAL A 283 20.43 9.06 -19.17
N LEU A 284 19.36 9.86 -19.18
CA LEU A 284 18.22 9.70 -20.08
C LEU A 284 18.59 9.99 -21.55
N GLN A 285 19.45 10.97 -21.82
CA GLN A 285 19.96 11.26 -23.17
C GLN A 285 20.73 10.08 -23.77
N GLN A 286 21.37 9.26 -22.93
CA GLN A 286 22.12 8.08 -23.35
C GLN A 286 21.31 6.79 -23.25
N GLN A 287 20.09 6.85 -22.73
CA GLN A 287 19.25 5.68 -22.49
C GLN A 287 18.82 4.98 -23.78
N GLU A 288 18.67 5.72 -24.89
CA GLU A 288 18.31 5.12 -26.18
C GLU A 288 19.33 4.07 -26.64
N LYS A 289 20.62 4.31 -26.35
CA LYS A 289 21.74 3.40 -26.68
C LYS A 289 21.64 2.03 -25.98
N ILE A 290 20.93 1.99 -24.85
CA ILE A 290 20.74 0.78 -24.03
C ILE A 290 19.29 0.29 -24.07
N SER A 291 18.44 0.88 -24.90
CA SER A 291 17.04 0.50 -25.02
C SER A 291 16.91 -0.96 -25.47
N ILE A 292 15.95 -1.67 -24.89
CA ILE A 292 15.66 -3.06 -25.24
C ILE A 292 14.20 -3.14 -25.69
N PRO A 293 13.91 -3.63 -26.90
CA PRO A 293 12.55 -3.77 -27.39
C PRO A 293 11.67 -4.59 -26.43
N GLY A 294 10.54 -4.00 -26.01
CA GLY A 294 9.60 -4.59 -25.06
C GLY A 294 9.87 -4.28 -23.58
N VAL A 295 10.89 -3.45 -23.28
CA VAL A 295 11.13 -2.89 -21.94
C VAL A 295 10.83 -1.40 -21.95
N ARG A 296 9.97 -0.95 -21.04
CA ARG A 296 9.58 0.46 -20.88
C ARG A 296 10.20 1.02 -19.61
N LEU A 297 10.94 2.12 -19.72
CA LEU A 297 11.40 2.94 -18.59
C LEU A 297 10.35 3.99 -18.23
N ILE A 298 10.18 4.23 -16.93
CA ILE A 298 9.30 5.22 -16.31
C ILE A 298 10.16 5.96 -15.29
N VAL A 299 10.12 7.29 -15.34
CA VAL A 299 10.85 8.17 -14.43
C VAL A 299 9.84 8.89 -13.56
N ASP A 300 9.98 8.75 -12.25
CA ASP A 300 9.16 9.45 -11.26
C ASP A 300 10.06 10.38 -10.44
N VAL A 301 9.77 11.69 -10.48
CA VAL A 301 10.54 12.73 -9.79
C VAL A 301 9.80 13.07 -8.52
N ASP A 302 10.50 12.95 -7.39
CA ASP A 302 9.94 13.04 -6.03
C ASP A 302 8.75 12.09 -5.82
N PRO A 303 8.97 10.77 -5.98
CA PRO A 303 7.93 9.77 -5.79
C PRO A 303 7.25 9.94 -4.43
N ILE A 304 5.91 10.05 -4.47
CA ILE A 304 5.08 10.05 -3.28
C ILE A 304 4.85 8.62 -2.78
N ASN A 305 4.95 7.61 -3.66
CA ASN A 305 4.75 6.20 -3.34
C ASN A 305 5.81 5.34 -4.05
N MET A 306 6.35 4.34 -3.36
CA MET A 306 7.39 3.43 -3.87
C MET A 306 6.85 2.12 -4.47
N LEU A 307 5.52 1.90 -4.42
CA LEU A 307 4.83 0.69 -4.93
C LEU A 307 4.57 0.68 -6.44
#